data_AF-A0A7C7TGS3-F1
#
_entry.id   AF-A0A7C7TGS3-F1
#
_cell.length_a   1.000
_cell.length_b   1.000
_cell.length_c   1.000
_cell.angle_alpha   90.00
_cell.angle_beta   90.00
_cell.angle_gamma   90.00
#
_symmetry.space_group_name_H-M   'P 1'
#
loop_
_entity.id
_entity.type
_entity.pdbx_description
1 polymer ?
#
loop_
_entity_poly.entity_id
_entity_poly.type
_entity_poly.pdbx_seq_one_letter_code
_entity_poly.pdbx_strand_id
1 'polypeptide(L)' 'MSVHVGEQFYNDARGISEVQTRSIDQQIEHWGKIGKIAEGNPVLSYAAIKNILIGMQQSKAGDLEHYAFGGGGQ' A
#
# COMPACT_ATOMS: atom_id res chain seq x y z
N MET A 1 -1.94 -1.33 -24.42
CA MET A 1 -2.95 -0.37 -23.91
C MET A 1 -2.18 0.80 -23.32
N SER A 2 -2.35 2.02 -23.82
CA SER A 2 -1.67 3.21 -23.28
C SER A 2 -2.68 4.07 -22.53
N VAL A 3 -2.35 4.49 -21.30
CA VAL A 3 -3.17 5.42 -20.52
C VAL A 3 -2.42 6.76 -20.46
N HIS A 4 -3.11 7.85 -20.80
CA HIS A 4 -2.54 9.19 -20.71
C HIS A 4 -2.77 9.73 -19.30
N VAL A 5 -1.69 10.14 -18.64
CA VAL A 5 -1.71 10.83 -17.35
C VAL A 5 -1.22 12.26 -17.54
N GLY A 6 -1.77 13.19 -16.78
CA GLY A 6 -1.34 14.60 -16.85
C GLY A 6 0.14 14.74 -16.52
N GLU A 7 0.83 15.65 -17.23
CA GLU A 7 2.28 15.84 -17.12
C GLU A 7 2.73 16.13 -15.68
N GLN A 8 1.99 16.97 -14.96
CA GLN A 8 2.29 17.28 -13.56
C GLN A 8 2.24 16.03 -12.68
N PHE A 9 1.16 15.24 -12.77
CA PHE A 9 1.02 14.00 -12.00
C PHE A 9 2.10 12.98 -12.32
N TYR A 10 2.50 12.91 -13.60
CA TYR A 10 3.59 12.05 -14.03
C TYR A 10 4.94 12.50 -13.45
N ASN A 11 5.21 13.80 -13.42
CA ASN A 11 6.43 14.36 -12.83
C ASN A 11 6.47 14.16 -11.30
N ASP A 12 5.33 14.28 -10.61
CA ASP A 12 5.22 13.97 -9.18
C ASP A 12 5.51 12.48 -8.92
N ALA A 13 4.92 11.59 -9.74
CA ALA A 13 5.18 10.16 -9.65
C ALA A 13 6.66 9.84 -9.88
N ARG A 14 7.33 10.50 -10.84
CA ARG A 14 8.76 10.36 -11.09
C ARG A 14 9.58 10.69 -9.84
N GLY A 15 9.43 11.88 -9.27
CA GLY A 15 10.21 12.30 -8.11
C GLY A 15 10.01 11.40 -6.90
N ILE A 16 8.78 10.97 -6.64
CA ILE A 16 8.47 10.08 -5.51
C ILE A 16 8.94 8.64 -5.77
N SER A 17 8.90 8.17 -7.02
CA SER A 17 9.34 6.81 -7.39
C SER A 17 10.83 6.59 -7.11
N GLU A 18 11.67 7.61 -7.35
CA GLU A 18 13.10 7.58 -7.08
C GLU A 18 13.38 7.39 -5.58
N VAL A 19 12.71 8.16 -4.73
CA VAL A 19 12.85 8.06 -3.26
C VAL A 19 12.35 6.72 -2.72
N GLN A 20 11.24 6.21 -3.28
CA GLN A 20 10.65 4.94 -2.84
C GLN A 20 11.23 3.70 -3.53
N THR A 21 12.26 3.87 -4.36
CA THR A 21 12.90 2.77 -5.10
C THR A 21 11.89 1.94 -5.91
N ARG A 22 11.03 2.64 -6.66
CA ARG A 22 10.03 2.05 -7.57
C ARG A 22 10.23 2.58 -8.99
N SER A 23 9.71 1.87 -10.00
CA SER A 23 9.49 2.49 -11.30
C SER A 23 8.36 3.53 -11.23
N ILE A 24 8.29 4.43 -12.22
CA ILE A 24 7.22 5.44 -12.30
C ILE A 24 5.85 4.74 -12.36
N ASP A 25 5.72 3.71 -13.20
CA ASP A 25 4.48 2.94 -13.33
C ASP A 25 4.09 2.26 -12.02
N GLN A 26 5.05 1.64 -11.32
CA GLN A 26 4.80 1.05 -10.00
C GLN A 26 4.36 2.08 -8.96
N GLN A 27 4.89 3.31 -9.03
CA GLN A 27 4.48 4.39 -8.14
C GLN A 27 3.04 4.84 -8.43
N ILE A 28 2.66 4.92 -9.70
CA ILE A 28 1.28 5.24 -10.12
C ILE A 28 0.31 4.12 -9.68
N GLU A 29 0.66 2.86 -9.91
CA GLU A 29 -0.12 1.70 -9.45
C GLU A 29 -0.26 1.69 -7.93
N HIS A 30 0.81 2.02 -7.20
CA HIS A 30 0.76 2.14 -5.74
C HIS A 30 -0.28 3.17 -5.29
N TRP A 31 -0.25 4.38 -5.86
CA TRP A 31 -1.24 5.42 -5.55
C TRP A 31 -2.66 5.00 -5.93
N GLY A 32 -2.86 4.40 -7.10
CA GLY A 32 -4.17 3.89 -7.53
C GLY A 32 -4.73 2.82 -6.58
N LYS A 33 -3.87 1.90 -6.12
CA LYS A 33 -4.26 0.84 -5.16
C LYS A 33 -4.66 1.43 -3.81
N ILE A 34 -3.88 2.39 -3.29
CA ILE A 34 -4.20 3.07 -2.03
C ILE A 34 -5.50 3.87 -2.16
N GLY A 35 -5.65 4.66 -3.23
CA GLY A 35 -6.85 5.47 -3.51
C GLY A 35 -8.11 4.62 -3.56
N LYS A 36 -8.09 3.50 -4.29
CA LYS A 36 -9.22 2.57 -4.36
C LYS A 36 -9.64 2.02 -2.99
N ILE A 37 -8.67 1.72 -2.10
CA ILE A 37 -8.98 1.23 -0.75
C ILE A 37 -9.54 2.35 0.11
N ALA A 38 -8.95 3.55 0.04
CA ALA A 38 -9.40 4.71 0.81
C ALA A 38 -10.82 5.16 0.41
N GLU A 39 -11.17 5.12 -0.87
CA GLU A 39 -12.53 5.42 -1.34
C GLU A 39 -13.58 4.44 -0.78
N GLY A 40 -13.24 3.15 -0.70
CA GLY A 40 -14.12 2.13 -0.14
C GLY A 40 -14.22 2.17 1.39
N ASN A 41 -13.28 2.86 2.07
CA ASN A 41 -13.27 2.95 3.52
C ASN A 41 -12.61 4.26 4.01
N PRO A 42 -13.35 5.39 3.97
CA PRO A 42 -12.78 6.72 4.22
C PRO A 42 -12.20 6.94 5.62
N VAL A 43 -12.51 6.07 6.58
CA VAL A 43 -11.97 6.13 7.94
C VAL A 43 -10.57 5.53 8.06
N LEU A 44 -10.15 4.72 7.08
CA LEU A 44 -8.83 4.09 7.10
C LEU A 44 -7.76 5.13 6.76
N SER A 45 -6.84 5.34 7.70
CA SER A 45 -5.64 6.13 7.44
C SER A 45 -4.71 5.41 6.46
N TYR A 46 -3.86 6.17 5.77
CA TYR A 46 -2.81 5.60 4.92
C TYR A 46 -1.96 4.55 5.66
N ALA A 47 -1.59 4.84 6.92
CA ALA A 47 -0.81 3.92 7.74
C ALA A 47 -1.53 2.58 7.96
N ALA A 48 -2.83 2.61 8.25
CA ALA A 48 -3.64 1.41 8.39
C ALA A 48 -3.69 0.61 7.09
N ILE A 49 -3.95 1.27 5.95
CA ILE A 49 -3.97 0.63 4.63
C ILE A 49 -2.61 -0.03 4.33
N LYS A 50 -1.51 0.70 4.54
CA LYS A 50 -0.15 0.18 4.31
C LYS A 50 0.13 -1.06 5.16
N ASN A 51 -0.21 -1.03 6.45
CA ASN A 51 0.02 -2.16 7.35
C ASN A 51 -0.82 -3.39 6.95
N ILE A 52 -2.08 -3.19 6.56
CA ILE A 52 -2.93 -4.27 6.05
C ILE A 52 -2.30 -4.90 4.80
N LEU A 53 -1.83 -4.08 3.85
CA LEU A 53 -1.21 -4.60 2.62
C LEU A 53 0.09 -5.39 2.90
N ILE A 54 0.90 -4.94 3.85
CA ILE A 54 2.10 -5.66 4.30
C ILE A 54 1.69 -6.99 4.95
N GLY A 55 0.75 -6.97 5.89
CA GLY A 55 0.26 -8.17 6.58
C GLY A 55 -0.34 -9.21 5.61
N MET A 56 -1.06 -8.77 4.59
CA MET A 56 -1.54 -9.65 3.53
C MET A 56 -0.40 -10.31 2.74
N GLN A 57 0.70 -9.59 2.50
CA GLN A 57 1.86 -10.14 1.78
C GLN A 57 2.66 -11.10 2.66
N GLN A 58 2.87 -10.76 3.93
CA GLN A 58 3.49 -11.63 4.94
C GLN A 58 2.71 -12.94 5.11
N SER A 59 1.38 -12.84 5.24
CA SER A 59 0.49 -14.01 5.29
C SER A 59 0.65 -14.93 4.07
N LYS A 60 0.70 -14.37 2.86
CA LYS A 60 0.93 -15.15 1.63
C LYS A 60 2.31 -15.77 1.56
N ALA A 61 3.33 -15.12 2.13
CA ALA A 61 4.69 -15.62 2.20
C ALA A 61 4.88 -16.70 3.28
N GLY A 62 3.85 -16.98 4.10
CA GLY A 62 3.96 -17.86 5.26
C GLY A 62 4.73 -17.23 6.44
N ASP A 63 5.02 -15.93 6.36
CA ASP A 63 5.75 -15.15 7.36
C ASP A 63 4.77 -14.57 8.39
N LEU A 64 4.13 -15.46 9.15
CA LEU A 64 3.17 -15.09 10.18
C LEU A 64 3.78 -15.35 11.56
N GLU A 65 3.79 -14.32 12.41
CA GLU A 65 4.10 -14.51 13.81
C GLU A 65 2.94 -15.20 14.53
N HIS A 66 3.28 -16.20 15.36
CA HIS A 66 2.28 -16.89 16.15
C HIS A 66 1.78 -15.94 17.25
N TYR A 67 0.54 -15.48 17.11
CA TYR A 67 -0.08 -14.69 18.16
C TYR A 67 -0.35 -15.58 19.38
N ALA A 68 0.51 -15.49 20.38
CA ALA A 68 0.27 -16.08 21.69
C ALA A 68 -0.70 -15.16 22.45
N PHE A 69 -2.00 -15.39 22.31
CA PHE A 69 -2.98 -14.76 23.19
C PHE A 69 -2.63 -15.17 24.63
N GLY A 70 -2.13 -14.23 25.41
CA GLY A 70 -1.83 -14.46 26.81
C GLY A 70 -3.11 -14.94 27.49
N GLY A 71 -3.14 -16.20 27.90
CA GLY A 71 -4.22 -16.77 28.69
C GLY A 71 -4.30 -16.03 30.03
N GLY A 72 -5.05 -14.94 30.04
CA GLY A 72 -5.52 -14.29 31.26
C GLY A 72 -6.61 -15.15 31.86
N GLY A 73 -6.21 -16.27 32.47
CA GLY A 73 -7.00 -16.87 33.52
C GLY A 73 -6.88 -15.96 34.74
N GLN A 74 -7.93 -15.16 34.99
CA GLN A 74 -8.52 -14.89 36.31
C GLN A 74 -10.00 -14.56 36.10
#